data_AF-B8KWP9-F1
#
_entry.id   AF-B8KWP9-F1
#
_cell.length_a   1.000
_cell.length_b   1.000
_cell.length_c   1.000
_cell.angle_alpha   90.00
_cell.angle_beta   90.00
_cell.angle_gamma   90.00
#
_symmetry.space_group_name_H-M   'P 1'
#
loop_
_entity.id
_entity.type
_entity.pdbx_description
1 polymer ?
#
loop_
_entity_poly.entity_id
_entity_poly.type
_entity_poly.pdbx_seq_one_letter_code
_entity_poly.pdbx_strand_id
1 'polypeptide(L)'
;MFRYLFRAASAWFLWRWLKTRWRGTLALIVIILLTSLLHDEYVEYVELTDNDELLIASYLVKWCINLIALGLYFVYSFRRTLAQPPAVKAPDKTIRPDGSDKRQTRQPAPKGDGFDAIRNKAHLGSKADKLLER
;
A
#
# COMPACT_ATOMS: atom_id res chain seq x y z
N MET A 1 24.49 26.23 8.27
CA MET A 1 24.16 24.94 8.92
C MET A 1 22.81 24.37 8.46
N PHE A 2 21.75 25.18 8.37
CA PHE A 2 20.44 24.76 7.83
C PHE A 2 20.48 24.06 6.47
N ARG A 3 21.35 24.49 5.55
CA ARG A 3 21.51 23.87 4.22
C ARG A 3 22.02 22.41 4.28
N TYR A 4 22.80 22.05 5.29
CA TYR A 4 23.30 20.69 5.48
C TYR A 4 22.28 19.80 6.18
N LEU A 5 21.55 20.34 7.15
CA LEU A 5 20.41 19.68 7.79
C LEU A 5 19.29 19.38 6.78
N PHE A 6 18.96 20.33 5.91
CA PHE A 6 17.98 20.12 4.85
C PHE A 6 18.40 19.03 3.85
N ARG A 7 19.68 18.97 3.47
CA ARG A 7 20.20 17.92 2.57
C ARG A 7 20.19 16.54 3.23
N ALA A 8 20.54 16.45 4.51
CA ALA A 8 20.51 15.18 5.24
C ALA A 8 19.07 14.69 5.46
N ALA A 9 18.16 15.59 5.86
CA ALA A 9 16.74 15.29 6.05
C ALA A 9 16.06 14.91 4.73
N SER A 10 16.31 15.64 3.65
CA SER A 10 15.76 15.32 2.33
C SER A 10 16.30 13.99 1.82
N ALA A 11 17.61 13.72 1.92
CA ALA A 11 18.20 12.45 1.54
C ALA A 11 17.61 11.28 2.35
N TRP A 12 17.43 11.45 3.66
CA TRP A 12 16.83 10.42 4.51
C TRP A 12 15.36 10.17 4.19
N PHE A 13 14.58 11.23 3.95
CA PHE A 13 13.17 11.14 3.57
C PHE A 13 13.02 10.49 2.19
N LEU A 14 13.80 10.94 1.20
CA LEU A 14 13.89 10.35 -0.14
C LEU A 14 14.26 8.87 -0.05
N TRP A 15 15.27 8.52 0.74
CA TRP A 15 15.69 7.13 0.91
C TRP A 15 14.58 6.24 1.48
N ARG A 16 13.92 6.70 2.56
CA ARG A 16 12.87 5.93 3.23
C ARG A 16 11.61 5.83 2.37
N TRP A 17 11.25 6.89 1.65
CA TRP A 17 10.13 6.92 0.73
C TRP A 17 10.39 6.07 -0.52
N LEU A 18 11.58 6.21 -1.11
CA LEU A 18 12.02 5.46 -2.28
C LEU A 18 12.10 3.97 -1.95
N LYS A 19 12.68 3.55 -0.81
CA LYS A 19 12.77 2.12 -0.43
C LYS A 19 11.42 1.40 -0.45
N THR A 20 10.34 2.06 -0.03
CA THR A 20 9.00 1.45 -0.01
C THR A 20 8.34 1.44 -1.40
N ARG A 21 8.69 2.37 -2.30
CA ARG A 21 8.03 2.57 -3.60
C ARG A 21 8.92 2.35 -4.83
N TRP A 22 10.15 1.88 -4.63
CA TRP A 22 11.21 1.90 -5.65
C TRP A 22 10.87 1.15 -6.92
N ARG A 23 10.17 0.01 -6.82
CA ARG A 23 9.82 -0.81 -8.00
C ARG A 23 8.86 -0.09 -8.93
N GLY A 24 7.87 0.61 -8.36
CA GLY A 24 6.88 1.37 -9.14
C GLY A 24 7.50 2.63 -9.75
N THR A 25 8.33 3.35 -8.98
CA THR A 25 9.03 4.53 -9.50
C THR A 25 10.05 4.15 -10.57
N LEU A 26 10.79 3.05 -10.39
CA LEU A 26 11.73 2.55 -11.39
C LEU A 26 11.00 2.18 -12.69
N ALA A 27 9.90 1.44 -12.61
CA ALA A 27 9.11 1.08 -13.79
C ALA A 27 8.59 2.33 -14.53
N LEU A 28 8.09 3.32 -13.79
CA LEU A 28 7.63 4.59 -14.38
C LEU A 28 8.77 5.34 -15.08
N ILE A 29 9.94 5.42 -14.44
CA ILE A 29 11.13 6.05 -15.03
C ILE A 29 11.53 5.32 -16.31
N VAL A 30 11.56 3.98 -16.30
CA VAL A 30 11.89 3.18 -17.49
C VAL A 30 10.92 3.44 -18.63
N ILE A 31 9.60 3.50 -18.36
CA ILE A 31 8.60 3.82 -19.39
C ILE A 31 8.83 5.21 -19.96
N ILE A 32 9.03 6.23 -19.11
CA ILE A 32 9.25 7.61 -19.56
C ILE A 32 10.51 7.70 -20.43
N LEU A 33 11.60 7.04 -20.04
CA LEU A 33 12.84 7.01 -20.82
C LEU A 33 12.65 6.29 -22.15
N LEU A 34 11.98 5.13 -22.15
CA LEU A 34 11.73 4.37 -23.36
C LEU A 34 10.85 5.14 -24.35
N THR A 35 9.78 5.78 -23.86
CA THR A 35 8.91 6.62 -24.69
C THR A 35 9.65 7.85 -25.22
N SER A 36 10.58 8.43 -24.45
CA SER A 36 11.38 9.56 -24.92
C SER A 36 12.34 9.12 -26.02
N LEU A 37 13.06 8.02 -25.82
CA LEU A 37 14.00 7.49 -26.81
C LEU A 37 13.30 7.11 -28.12
N LEU A 38 12.16 6.41 -28.05
CA LEU A 38 11.39 6.04 -29.24
C LEU A 38 10.83 7.26 -29.98
N HIS A 39 10.46 8.30 -29.25
CA HIS A 39 9.95 9.53 -29.86
C HIS A 39 11.06 10.33 -30.53
N ASP A 40 12.24 10.42 -29.92
CA ASP A 40 13.38 11.13 -30.50
C ASP A 40 13.83 10.42 -31.80
N GLU A 41 13.89 9.09 -31.81
CA GLU A 41 14.16 8.30 -33.03
C GLU A 41 13.12 8.57 -34.13
N TYR A 42 11.85 8.67 -33.75
CA TYR A 42 10.77 8.97 -34.70
C TYR A 42 10.87 10.39 -35.26
N VAL A 43 11.22 11.38 -34.43
CA VAL A 43 11.42 12.75 -34.87
C VAL A 43 12.58 12.84 -35.86
N GLU A 44 13.71 12.18 -35.55
CA GLU A 44 14.85 12.10 -36.46
C GLU A 44 14.48 11.43 -37.80
N TYR A 45 13.69 10.35 -37.76
CA TYR A 45 13.17 9.70 -38.96
C TYR A 45 12.29 10.63 -39.82
N VAL A 46 11.42 11.41 -39.18
CA VAL A 46 10.55 12.37 -39.88
C VAL A 46 11.38 13.49 -40.51
N GLU A 47 12.37 14.03 -39.79
CA GLU A 47 13.29 15.04 -40.31
C GLU A 47 14.08 14.54 -41.52
N LEU A 48 14.46 13.25 -41.54
CA LEU A 48 15.18 12.64 -42.67
C LEU A 48 14.29 12.41 -43.90
N THR A 49 13.00 12.14 -43.66
CA THR A 49 12.03 11.76 -44.71
C THR A 49 11.21 12.96 -45.23
N ASP A 50 11.31 14.11 -44.55
CA ASP A 50 10.56 15.35 -44.84
C ASP A 50 9.03 15.13 -44.90
N ASN A 51 8.53 14.21 -44.05
CA ASN A 51 7.12 13.83 -43.99
C ASN A 51 6.50 14.12 -42.62
N ASP A 52 6.00 15.34 -42.47
CA ASP A 52 5.47 15.87 -41.21
C ASP A 52 4.02 15.45 -40.90
N GLU A 53 3.39 14.62 -41.73
CA GLU A 53 1.95 14.32 -41.65
C GLU A 53 1.51 13.84 -40.27
N LEU A 54 2.36 13.06 -39.59
CA LEU A 54 2.09 12.46 -38.28
C LEU A 54 2.89 13.07 -37.13
N LEU A 55 3.63 14.16 -37.36
CA LEU A 55 4.49 14.79 -36.36
C LEU A 55 3.69 15.17 -35.10
N ILE A 56 2.58 15.89 -35.27
CA ILE A 56 1.71 16.32 -34.16
C ILE A 56 1.10 15.10 -33.44
N ALA A 57 0.62 14.11 -34.20
CA ALA A 57 0.04 12.89 -33.63
C ALA A 57 1.05 12.15 -32.74
N SER A 58 2.33 12.11 -33.12
CA SER A 58 3.38 11.48 -32.33
C SER A 58 3.58 12.14 -30.96
N TYR A 59 3.48 13.48 -30.88
CA TYR A 59 3.53 14.21 -29.61
C TYR A 59 2.32 13.87 -28.73
N LEU A 60 1.12 13.81 -29.29
CA LEU A 60 -0.07 13.40 -28.54
C LEU A 60 0.09 11.97 -28.00
N VAL A 61 0.58 11.04 -28.82
CA VAL A 61 0.83 9.65 -28.41
C VAL A 61 1.84 9.59 -27.27
N LYS A 62 2.95 10.33 -27.35
CA LYS A 62 3.96 10.43 -26.27
C LYS A 62 3.32 10.87 -24.95
N TRP A 63 2.52 11.93 -24.97
CA TRP A 63 1.85 12.42 -23.76
C TRP A 63 0.79 11.44 -23.25
N CYS A 64 0.02 10.82 -24.13
CA CYS A 64 -0.96 9.79 -23.76
C CYS A 64 -0.29 8.60 -23.06
N ILE A 65 0.81 8.07 -23.60
CA ILE A 65 1.57 6.97 -22.97
C ILE A 65 2.06 7.38 -21.58
N ASN A 66 2.66 8.57 -21.45
CA ASN A 66 3.16 9.07 -20.18
C ASN A 66 2.04 9.27 -19.15
N LEU A 67 0.89 9.82 -19.57
CA LEU A 67 -0.27 10.01 -18.70
C LEU A 67 -0.88 8.69 -18.26
N ILE A 68 -0.99 7.71 -19.16
CA ILE A 68 -1.47 6.36 -18.83
C ILE A 68 -0.52 5.69 -17.84
N ALA A 69 0.80 5.75 -18.09
CA ALA A 69 1.80 5.19 -17.19
C ALA A 69 1.73 5.82 -15.79
N LEU A 70 1.57 7.16 -15.73
CA LEU A 70 1.40 7.88 -14.47
C LEU A 70 0.10 7.49 -13.76
N GLY A 71 -1.01 7.37 -14.49
CA GLY A 71 -2.30 6.93 -13.96
C GLY A 71 -2.25 5.52 -13.39
N LEU A 72 -1.63 4.57 -14.11
CA LEU A 72 -1.41 3.20 -13.64
C LEU A 72 -0.53 3.17 -12.38
N TYR A 73 0.54 3.96 -12.35
CA TYR A 73 1.36 4.12 -11.16
C TYR A 73 0.54 4.62 -9.97
N PHE A 74 -0.32 5.63 -10.18
CA PHE A 74 -1.15 6.17 -9.11
C PHE A 74 -2.16 5.13 -8.60
N VAL A 75 -2.90 4.45 -9.48
CA VAL A 75 -3.84 3.38 -9.12
C VAL A 75 -3.14 2.25 -8.37
N TYR A 76 -1.98 1.80 -8.84
CA TYR A 76 -1.18 0.78 -8.17
C TYR A 76 -0.73 1.22 -6.77
N SER A 77 -0.26 2.46 -6.65
CA SER A 77 0.20 3.02 -5.37
C SER A 77 -0.94 3.20 -4.38
N PHE A 78 -2.11 3.64 -4.84
CA PHE A 78 -3.29 3.91 -4.02
C PHE A 78 -3.96 2.63 -3.53
N ARG A 79 -4.01 1.59 -4.36
CA ARG A 79 -4.48 0.25 -3.96
C ARG A 79 -3.63 -0.34 -2.83
N ARG A 80 -2.31 -0.14 -2.85
CA ARG A 80 -1.41 -0.61 -1.78
C ARG A 80 -1.53 0.15 -0.46
N THR A 81 -1.98 1.41 -0.49
CA THR A 81 -2.25 2.16 0.73
C THR A 81 -3.61 1.82 1.34
N LEU A 82 -4.62 1.52 0.51
CA LEU A 82 -5.94 1.11 0.98
C LEU A 82 -6.00 -0.36 1.44
N ALA A 83 -5.21 -1.23 0.83
CA ALA A 83 -5.19 -2.67 1.15
C ALA A 83 -4.35 -3.02 2.39
N GLN A 84 -3.75 -2.04 3.07
CA GLN A 84 -3.16 -2.28 4.39
C GLN A 84 -4.27 -2.11 5.43
N PRO A 85 -4.86 -3.21 5.96
CA PRO A 85 -5.68 -3.07 7.15
C PRO A 85 -4.83 -2.38 8.23
N PRO A 86 -5.42 -1.51 9.07
CA PRO A 86 -4.69 -0.93 10.17
C PRO A 86 -4.03 -2.09 10.92
N ALA A 87 -2.71 -2.04 11.02
CA ALA A 87 -1.98 -2.97 11.85
C ALA A 87 -2.43 -2.72 13.28
N VAL A 88 -3.50 -3.39 13.69
CA VAL A 88 -3.86 -3.56 15.08
C VAL A 88 -2.66 -4.29 15.64
N LYS A 89 -1.75 -3.53 16.26
CA LYS A 89 -0.69 -4.07 17.08
C LYS A 89 -1.40 -4.98 18.07
N ALA A 90 -1.31 -6.29 17.84
CA ALA A 90 -1.79 -7.26 18.80
C ALA A 90 -1.08 -6.91 20.12
N PRO A 91 -1.82 -6.68 21.22
CA PRO A 91 -1.16 -6.43 22.49
C PRO A 91 -0.30 -7.65 22.80
N ASP A 92 0.94 -7.36 23.12
CA ASP A 92 1.96 -8.29 23.56
C ASP A 92 1.35 -9.26 24.59
N LYS A 93 1.20 -10.53 24.20
CA LYS A 93 0.74 -11.58 25.11
C LYS A 93 1.93 -12.04 25.95
N THR A 94 2.36 -11.20 26.88
CA THR A 94 3.18 -11.61 28.03
C THR A 94 2.30 -11.84 29.24
N ILE A 95 1.46 -12.87 29.23
CA ILE A 95 0.98 -13.51 30.47
C ILE A 95 0.83 -15.00 30.21
N ARG A 96 1.80 -15.79 30.67
CA ARG A 96 1.61 -17.22 30.95
C ARG A 96 0.63 -17.35 32.12
N PRO A 97 -0.30 -18.31 32.08
CA PRO A 97 -0.70 -18.98 33.30
C PRO A 97 -0.38 -20.47 33.23
N ASP A 98 0.23 -20.90 34.31
CA ASP A 98 0.30 -22.25 34.82
C ASP A 98 -1.11 -22.86 34.96
N GLY A 99 -1.19 -24.20 34.87
CA GLY A 99 -2.21 -24.99 35.55
C GLY A 99 -3.60 -25.12 34.91
N SER A 100 -3.90 -26.38 34.54
CA SER A 100 -5.22 -27.05 34.62
C SER A 100 -6.22 -26.95 33.45
N ASP A 101 -6.33 -28.09 32.76
CA ASP A 101 -7.56 -28.76 32.31
C ASP A 101 -8.80 -27.92 31.95
N LYS A 102 -9.10 -27.86 30.64
CA LYS A 102 -10.20 -28.65 30.06
C LYS A 102 -10.18 -28.57 28.54
N ARG A 103 -10.03 -29.75 27.94
CA ARG A 103 -10.22 -30.04 26.52
C ARG A 103 -11.69 -29.75 26.17
N GLN A 104 -11.97 -28.68 25.42
CA GLN A 104 -13.26 -28.55 24.74
C GLN A 104 -13.06 -28.18 23.27
N THR A 105 -13.61 -29.06 22.46
CA THR A 105 -13.55 -29.21 21.00
C THR A 105 -13.75 -27.88 20.27
N ARG A 106 -12.77 -27.47 19.45
CA ARG A 106 -12.91 -26.38 18.48
C ARG A 106 -13.78 -26.86 17.31
N GLN A 107 -15.09 -26.61 17.37
CA GLN A 107 -15.90 -26.49 16.16
C GLN A 107 -15.79 -25.05 15.63
N PRO A 108 -15.71 -24.83 14.31
CA PRO A 108 -15.73 -23.49 13.75
C PRO A 108 -17.14 -22.92 13.93
N ALA A 109 -17.30 -21.92 14.78
CA ALA A 109 -18.57 -21.23 14.96
C ALA A 109 -18.98 -20.54 13.63
N PRO A 110 -20.26 -20.61 13.22
CA PRO A 110 -20.76 -19.82 12.10
C PRO A 110 -20.61 -18.32 12.42
N LYS A 111 -20.67 -17.46 11.39
CA LYS A 111 -20.71 -15.99 11.51
C LYS A 111 -21.95 -15.57 12.34
N GLY A 112 -21.86 -15.71 13.66
CA GLY A 112 -22.81 -15.16 14.61
C GLY A 112 -22.52 -13.67 14.84
N ASP A 113 -23.56 -12.93 15.21
CA ASP A 113 -23.61 -11.47 15.40
C ASP A 113 -22.64 -10.89 16.46
N GLY A 114 -21.75 -11.71 17.02
CA GLY A 114 -20.80 -11.35 18.08
C GLY A 114 -21.40 -11.40 19.49
N PHE A 115 -22.70 -11.68 19.63
CA PHE A 115 -23.41 -11.69 20.92
C PHE A 115 -23.77 -13.09 21.42
N ASP A 116 -23.46 -14.16 20.68
CA ASP A 116 -23.73 -15.55 21.09
C ASP A 116 -23.10 -15.91 22.45
N ALA A 117 -21.98 -15.29 22.78
CA ALA A 117 -21.28 -15.46 24.05
C ALA A 117 -22.08 -14.92 25.26
N ILE A 118 -22.98 -13.96 25.03
CA ILE A 118 -23.86 -13.37 26.06
C ILE A 118 -25.21 -14.10 26.06
N ARG A 119 -25.72 -14.44 24.87
CA ARG A 119 -27.05 -15.04 24.67
C ARG A 119 -27.18 -16.44 25.30
N ASN A 120 -26.08 -17.19 25.37
CA ASN A 120 -26.06 -18.54 25.94
C ASN A 120 -25.73 -18.60 27.45
N LYS A 121 -25.70 -17.46 28.16
CA LYS A 121 -25.43 -17.45 29.62
C LYS A 121 -26.74 -17.57 30.40
N ALA A 122 -26.80 -18.54 31.31
CA ALA A 122 -27.95 -18.75 32.20
C ALA A 122 -28.19 -17.58 33.18
N HIS A 123 -27.11 -16.90 33.60
CA HIS A 123 -27.19 -15.70 34.42
C HIS A 123 -26.07 -14.72 34.00
N LEU A 124 -26.41 -13.43 33.95
CA LEU A 124 -25.45 -12.37 33.64
C LEU A 124 -24.94 -11.80 34.97
N GLY A 125 -23.69 -12.10 35.31
CA GLY A 125 -23.06 -11.59 36.53
C GLY A 125 -22.95 -10.07 36.52
N SER A 126 -23.26 -9.45 37.67
CA SER A 126 -23.13 -8.01 37.87
C SER A 126 -21.67 -7.57 37.89
N LYS A 127 -21.42 -6.28 37.68
CA LYS A 127 -20.08 -5.69 37.88
C LYS A 127 -19.60 -5.87 39.32
N ALA A 128 -20.52 -5.89 40.29
CA ALA A 128 -20.20 -6.11 41.69
C ALA A 128 -19.69 -7.55 41.94
N ASP A 129 -20.35 -8.55 41.36
CA ASP A 129 -19.98 -9.97 41.51
C ASP A 129 -18.55 -10.21 41.01
N LYS A 130 -18.18 -9.59 39.88
CA LYS A 130 -16.83 -9.67 39.31
C LYS A 130 -15.74 -9.02 40.17
N LEU A 131 -16.10 -8.08 41.04
CA LEU A 131 -15.14 -7.44 41.95
C LEU A 131 -14.93 -8.26 43.22
N LEU A 132 -15.89 -9.10 43.59
CA LEU A 132 -15.82 -9.99 44.76
C LEU A 132 -15.13 -11.32 44.46
N GLU A 133 -15.18 -11.80 43.21
CA GLU A 133 -14.49 -13.03 42.78
C GLU A 133 -13.00 -12.85 42.44
N ARG A 134 -12.42 -11.67 42.70
CA ARG A 134 -11.01 -11.33 42.39
C ARG A 134 -10.14 -11.34 43.63
#